data_AF-A0A973FRC4-F1
#
_entry.id   AF-A0A973FRC4-F1
#
_cell.length_a   1.000
_cell.length_b   1.000
_cell.length_c   1.000
_cell.angle_alpha   90.00
_cell.angle_beta   90.00
_cell.angle_gamma   90.00
#
_symmetry.space_group_name_H-M   'P 1'
#
loop_
_entity.id
_entity.type
_entity.pdbx_description
1 polymer ?
#
loop_
_entity_poly.entity_id
_entity_poly.type
_entity_poly.pdbx_seq_one_letter_code
_entity_poly.pdbx_strand_id
1 'polypeptide(L)'
;NITDGLDSLAGWNLTMAFAAYGVMTFLAEPRLTNLMAFCFTLVGACAAFLWYNAHPAQVFMGDLGALALGAVLAVVALQSQQWLLLPVVGVIFVVEACSTMIQTGYFKWTKRRYGEGRRVFKMAPLHHHFELMGWSQVQVTQRFVLIGTVAAMVGISLAITFARPSPDTQRADAQPAVVVDMSEK
;
A
#
# COMPACT_ATOMS: atom_id res chain seq x y z
N ASN A 1 -5.03 8.50 5.08
CA ASN A 1 -5.45 9.52 6.07
C ASN A 1 -5.06 9.13 7.50
N ILE A 2 -5.65 8.10 8.11
CA ILE A 2 -5.40 7.72 9.53
C ILE A 2 -3.90 7.52 9.86
N THR A 3 -3.12 6.98 8.93
CA THR A 3 -1.67 6.72 9.07
C THR A 3 -0.79 7.97 8.91
N ASP A 4 -1.35 9.10 8.48
CA ASP A 4 -0.63 10.38 8.25
C ASP A 4 -0.48 11.20 9.56
N GLY A 5 -0.28 10.51 10.69
CA GLY A 5 -0.12 11.12 12.00
C GLY A 5 1.33 11.34 12.43
N LEU A 6 2.29 10.70 11.74
CA LEU A 6 3.73 10.82 12.00
C LEU A 6 4.51 11.12 10.71
N ASP A 7 5.54 11.95 10.84
CA ASP A 7 6.52 12.27 9.80
C ASP A 7 6.98 10.99 9.08
N SER A 8 6.93 11.03 7.75
CA SER A 8 7.35 9.99 6.81
C SER A 8 6.60 8.64 6.87
N LEU A 9 5.71 8.41 7.85
CA LEU A 9 5.02 7.12 8.01
C LEU A 9 4.08 6.83 6.84
N ALA A 10 3.16 7.74 6.53
CA ALA A 10 2.23 7.56 5.41
C ALA A 10 2.96 7.56 4.06
N GLY A 11 3.91 8.48 3.88
CA GLY A 11 4.70 8.61 2.66
C GLY A 11 5.45 7.33 2.30
N TRP A 12 6.20 6.74 3.25
CA TRP A 12 6.96 5.51 2.97
C TRP A 12 6.06 4.32 2.66
N ASN A 13 4.98 4.13 3.43
CA ASN A 13 4.05 3.03 3.18
C ASN A 13 3.34 3.17 1.83
N LEU A 14 3.03 4.40 1.40
CA LEU A 14 2.46 4.66 0.07
C LEU A 14 3.47 4.37 -1.04
N THR A 15 4.70 4.84 -0.91
CA THR A 15 5.79 4.56 -1.87
C THR A 15 5.97 3.05 -2.05
N MET A 16 6.01 2.29 -0.95
CA MET A 16 6.16 0.84 -1.01
C MET A 16 4.94 0.14 -1.61
N ALA A 17 3.72 0.60 -1.30
CA ALA A 17 2.51 0.04 -1.88
C ALA A 17 2.42 0.28 -3.39
N PHE A 18 2.71 1.50 -3.86
CA PHE A 18 2.74 1.80 -5.30
C PHE A 18 3.87 1.05 -6.01
N ALA A 19 5.05 0.92 -5.39
CA ALA A 19 6.14 0.12 -5.95
C ALA A 19 5.73 -1.35 -6.08
N ALA A 20 5.09 -1.92 -5.07
CA ALA A 20 4.60 -3.30 -5.10
C ALA A 20 3.58 -3.52 -6.22
N TYR A 21 2.58 -2.64 -6.34
CA TYR A 21 1.61 -2.73 -7.45
C TYR A 21 2.24 -2.46 -8.82
N GLY A 22 3.24 -1.58 -8.91
CA GLY A 22 4.03 -1.36 -10.12
C GLY A 22 4.75 -2.64 -10.56
N VAL A 23 5.41 -3.34 -9.63
CA VAL A 23 6.07 -4.63 -9.90
C VAL A 23 5.05 -5.72 -10.24
N MET A 24 3.94 -5.80 -9.50
CA MET A 24 2.88 -6.78 -9.78
C MET A 24 2.29 -6.61 -11.17
N THR A 25 2.00 -5.37 -11.58
CA THR A 25 1.44 -5.07 -12.91
C THR A 25 2.43 -5.34 -14.03
N PHE A 26 3.72 -5.09 -13.80
CA PHE A 26 4.79 -5.48 -14.72
C PHE A 26 4.85 -7.00 -14.92
N LEU A 27 4.70 -7.78 -13.85
CA LEU A 27 4.78 -9.24 -13.89
C LEU A 27 3.49 -9.91 -14.39
N ALA A 28 2.34 -9.27 -14.23
CA ALA A 28 1.05 -9.85 -14.58
C ALA A 28 0.84 -9.94 -16.11
N GLU A 29 0.83 -8.80 -16.81
CA GLU A 29 0.60 -8.75 -18.25
C GLU A 29 1.29 -7.55 -18.91
N PRO A 30 1.93 -7.71 -20.09
CA PRO A 30 2.51 -6.60 -20.85
C PRO A 30 1.51 -5.48 -21.18
N ARG A 31 0.22 -5.81 -21.28
CA ARG A 31 -0.86 -4.84 -21.57
C ARG A 31 -1.06 -3.81 -20.43
N LEU A 32 -0.58 -4.10 -19.22
CA LEU A 32 -0.69 -3.20 -18.06
C LEU A 32 0.48 -2.22 -17.93
N THR A 33 1.33 -2.09 -18.95
CA THR A 33 2.51 -1.21 -18.93
C THR A 33 2.17 0.25 -18.56
N ASN A 34 1.02 0.77 -19.00
CA ASN A 34 0.58 2.13 -18.63
C ASN A 34 0.28 2.26 -17.13
N LEU A 35 -0.31 1.23 -16.52
CA LEU A 35 -0.61 1.20 -15.10
C LEU A 35 0.68 1.07 -14.27
N MET A 36 1.63 0.27 -14.74
CA MET A 36 2.98 0.18 -14.17
C MET A 36 3.66 1.56 -14.18
N ALA A 37 3.72 2.23 -15.34
CA ALA A 37 4.33 3.54 -15.49
C ALA A 37 3.68 4.59 -14.58
N PHE A 38 2.35 4.55 -14.44
CA PHE A 38 1.61 5.40 -13.51
C PHE A 38 2.00 5.13 -12.05
N CYS A 39 2.09 3.87 -11.64
CA CYS A 39 2.53 3.49 -10.29
C CYS A 39 3.94 4.01 -9.99
N PHE A 40 4.89 3.83 -10.91
CA PHE A 40 6.27 4.32 -10.70
C PHE A 40 6.38 5.85 -10.75
N THR A 41 5.50 6.53 -11.48
CA THR A 41 5.39 8.00 -11.41
C THR A 41 4.94 8.44 -10.01
N LEU A 42 3.96 7.75 -9.42
CA LEU A 42 3.54 8.01 -8.04
C LEU A 42 4.63 7.67 -7.02
N VAL A 43 5.41 6.61 -7.24
CA VAL A 43 6.61 6.31 -6.43
C VAL A 43 7.59 7.49 -6.46
N GLY A 44 7.88 8.03 -7.65
CA GLY A 44 8.74 9.21 -7.80
C GLY A 44 8.18 10.46 -7.10
N ALA A 45 6.87 10.71 -7.24
CA ALA A 45 6.20 11.83 -6.58
C ALA A 45 6.22 11.68 -5.04
N CYS A 46 5.95 10.47 -4.52
CA CYS A 46 6.00 10.19 -3.09
C CYS A 46 7.43 10.26 -2.55
N ALA A 47 8.44 9.84 -3.31
CA ALA A 47 9.86 9.97 -2.95
C ALA A 47 10.29 11.46 -2.88
N ALA A 48 9.87 12.28 -3.84
CA ALA A 48 10.10 13.71 -3.82
C ALA A 48 9.41 14.39 -2.63
N PHE A 49 8.16 14.00 -2.33
CA PHE A 49 7.46 14.46 -1.13
C PHE A 49 8.19 14.04 0.17
N LEU A 50 8.63 12.79 0.26
CA LEU A 50 9.38 12.25 1.41
C LEU A 50 10.66 13.03 1.69
N TRP A 51 11.32 13.59 0.68
CA TRP A 51 12.49 14.45 0.88
C TRP A 51 12.20 15.64 1.81
N TYR A 52 10.99 16.20 1.73
CA TYR A 52 10.55 17.32 2.56
C TYR A 52 9.70 16.90 3.78
N ASN A 53 9.19 15.68 3.79
CA ASN A 53 8.39 15.12 4.89
C ASN A 53 9.19 14.25 5.87
N ALA A 54 10.44 13.89 5.54
CA ALA A 54 11.34 13.19 6.44
C ALA A 54 11.57 14.00 7.73
N HIS A 55 11.59 13.31 8.86
CA HIS A 55 11.69 13.96 10.16
C HIS A 55 12.98 14.80 10.28
N PRO A 56 12.89 16.09 10.68
CA PRO A 56 11.68 16.86 11.00
C PRO A 56 10.92 17.37 9.76
N ALA A 57 9.61 17.10 9.69
CA ALA A 57 8.80 17.43 8.50
C ALA A 57 8.71 18.94 8.23
N GLN A 58 8.95 19.33 6.97
CA GLN A 58 8.78 20.70 6.46
C GLN A 58 7.47 20.85 5.69
N VAL A 59 7.00 19.76 5.06
CA VAL A 59 5.74 19.71 4.30
C VAL A 59 4.90 18.56 4.83
N PHE A 60 3.63 18.84 5.13
CA PHE A 60 2.64 17.84 5.54
C PHE A 60 1.81 17.37 4.35
N MET A 61 1.41 16.10 4.34
CA MET A 61 0.62 15.54 3.25
C MET A 61 -0.80 16.09 3.26
N GLY A 62 -1.37 16.21 4.46
CA GLY A 62 -2.71 16.76 4.69
C GLY A 62 -3.82 15.84 4.18
N ASP A 63 -5.06 16.19 4.51
CA ASP A 63 -6.23 15.38 4.13
C ASP A 63 -6.35 15.21 2.61
N LEU A 64 -6.02 16.26 1.84
CA LEU A 64 -6.06 16.23 0.39
C LEU A 64 -5.15 15.14 -0.18
N GLY A 65 -3.87 15.13 0.22
CA GLY A 65 -2.92 14.13 -0.25
C GLY A 65 -3.27 12.73 0.28
N ALA A 66 -3.62 12.63 1.56
CA ALA A 66 -3.87 11.35 2.23
C ALA A 66 -5.15 10.63 1.80
N LEU A 67 -6.17 11.37 1.37
CA LEU A 67 -7.38 10.80 0.77
C LEU A 67 -7.16 10.50 -0.72
N ALA A 68 -6.55 11.43 -1.47
CA ALA A 68 -6.31 11.24 -2.90
C ALA A 68 -5.40 10.03 -3.17
N LEU A 69 -4.24 9.93 -2.51
CA LEU A 69 -3.32 8.81 -2.71
C LEU A 69 -3.92 7.47 -2.24
N GLY A 70 -4.72 7.48 -1.18
CA GLY A 70 -5.45 6.29 -0.73
C GLY A 70 -6.49 5.82 -1.75
N ALA A 71 -7.27 6.75 -2.32
CA ALA A 71 -8.24 6.43 -3.37
C ALA A 71 -7.56 5.93 -4.64
N VAL A 72 -6.47 6.58 -5.07
CA VAL A 72 -5.67 6.16 -6.23
C VAL A 72 -5.10 4.75 -6.02
N LEU A 73 -4.56 4.44 -4.84
CA LEU A 73 -4.06 3.10 -4.53
C LEU A 73 -5.17 2.03 -4.62
N ALA A 74 -6.38 2.34 -4.15
CA ALA A 74 -7.52 1.43 -4.28
C ALA A 74 -7.93 1.22 -5.76
N VAL A 75 -7.93 2.29 -6.56
CA VAL A 75 -8.20 2.19 -8.01
C VAL A 75 -7.14 1.36 -8.74
N VAL A 76 -5.86 1.56 -8.43
CA VAL A 76 -4.76 0.75 -8.96
C VAL A 76 -4.93 -0.74 -8.62
N ALA A 77 -5.33 -1.04 -7.38
CA ALA A 77 -5.59 -2.41 -6.94
C ALA A 77 -6.77 -3.07 -7.68
N LEU A 78 -7.81 -2.31 -7.98
CA LEU A 78 -8.95 -2.79 -8.77
C LEU A 78 -8.56 -2.99 -10.25
N GLN A 79 -7.85 -2.03 -10.85
CA GLN A 79 -7.42 -2.09 -12.25
C GLN A 79 -6.41 -3.22 -12.50
N SER A 80 -5.53 -3.49 -11.54
CA SER A 80 -4.61 -4.64 -11.60
C SER A 80 -5.27 -6.00 -11.42
N GLN A 81 -6.59 -6.06 -11.15
CA GLN A 81 -7.35 -7.28 -10.83
C GLN A 81 -6.83 -8.05 -9.60
N GLN A 82 -5.96 -7.43 -8.79
CA GLN A 82 -5.33 -8.03 -7.61
C GLN A 82 -5.80 -7.38 -6.30
N TRP A 83 -7.06 -6.98 -6.25
CA TRP A 83 -7.64 -6.25 -5.13
C TRP A 83 -7.59 -6.99 -3.78
N LEU A 84 -7.57 -8.34 -3.78
CA LEU A 84 -7.41 -9.13 -2.55
C LEU A 84 -6.02 -8.98 -1.91
N LEU A 85 -5.01 -8.53 -2.65
CA LEU A 85 -3.66 -8.31 -2.11
C LEU A 85 -3.52 -6.94 -1.44
N LEU A 86 -4.49 -6.03 -1.64
CA LEU A 86 -4.45 -4.70 -1.04
C LEU A 86 -4.32 -4.72 0.49
N PRO A 87 -5.05 -5.57 1.25
CA PRO A 87 -4.87 -5.64 2.70
C PRO A 87 -3.52 -6.20 3.13
N VAL A 88 -2.87 -7.01 2.28
CA VAL A 88 -1.54 -7.59 2.54
C VAL A 88 -0.46 -6.55 2.29
N VAL A 89 -0.46 -5.94 1.10
CA VAL A 89 0.51 -4.89 0.73
C VAL A 89 0.35 -3.67 1.63
N GLY A 90 -0.89 -3.26 1.90
CA GLY A 90 -1.25 -2.13 2.75
C GLY A 90 -1.49 -2.49 4.22
N VAL A 91 -0.81 -3.51 4.76
CA VAL A 91 -1.10 -4.03 6.11
C VAL A 91 -1.07 -2.96 7.18
N ILE A 92 -0.13 -2.00 7.09
CA ILE A 92 -0.03 -0.89 8.06
C ILE A 92 -1.28 0.00 7.99
N PHE A 93 -1.76 0.33 6.78
CA PHE A 93 -2.99 1.11 6.63
C PHE A 93 -4.22 0.40 7.21
N VAL A 94 -4.30 -0.92 6.99
CA VAL A 94 -5.39 -1.75 7.52
C VAL A 94 -5.32 -1.81 9.04
N VAL A 95 -4.16 -2.12 9.60
CA VAL A 95 -3.97 -2.24 11.05
C VAL A 95 -4.26 -0.93 11.76
N GLU A 96 -3.83 0.21 11.20
CA GLU A 96 -4.14 1.55 11.72
C GLU A 96 -5.65 1.84 11.70
N ALA A 97 -6.32 1.56 10.58
CA ALA A 97 -7.75 1.76 10.45
C ALA A 97 -8.55 0.83 11.39
N CYS A 98 -8.18 -0.44 11.46
CA CYS A 98 -8.78 -1.43 12.34
C CYS A 98 -8.62 -1.03 13.81
N SER A 99 -7.44 -0.57 14.21
CA SER A 99 -7.22 -0.13 15.60
C SER A 99 -8.14 1.03 16.00
N THR A 100 -8.33 1.99 15.09
CA THR A 100 -9.21 3.15 15.31
C THR A 100 -10.68 2.73 15.36
N MET A 101 -11.09 1.80 14.50
CA MET A 101 -12.45 1.26 14.46
C MET A 101 -12.78 0.45 15.73
N ILE A 102 -11.85 -0.41 16.17
CA ILE A 102 -11.96 -1.17 17.42
C ILE A 102 -12.04 -0.22 18.62
N GLN A 103 -11.12 0.77 18.71
CA GLN A 103 -11.09 1.72 19.81
C GLN A 103 -12.40 2.50 19.92
N THR A 104 -12.87 3.06 18.80
CA THR A 104 -14.11 3.87 18.78
C THR A 104 -15.34 3.01 19.02
N GLY A 105 -15.38 1.80 18.45
CA GLY A 105 -16.46 0.84 18.67
C GLY A 105 -16.56 0.40 20.13
N TYR A 106 -15.43 0.03 20.73
CA TYR A 106 -15.34 -0.39 22.13
C TYR A 106 -15.72 0.74 23.08
N PHE A 107 -15.18 1.95 22.88
CA PHE A 107 -15.50 3.10 23.72
C PHE A 107 -16.99 3.43 23.70
N LYS A 108 -17.63 3.40 22.51
CA LYS A 108 -19.09 3.60 22.38
C LYS A 108 -19.88 2.48 23.07
N TRP A 109 -19.44 1.23 22.92
CA TRP A 109 -20.12 0.09 23.51
C TRP A 109 -20.05 0.10 25.05
N THR A 110 -18.89 0.32 25.65
CA THR A 110 -18.77 0.35 27.11
C THR A 110 -19.47 1.57 27.69
N LYS A 111 -19.44 2.73 27.01
CA LYS A 111 -20.17 3.92 27.46
C LYS A 111 -21.68 3.67 27.51
N ARG A 112 -22.22 2.93 26.53
CA ARG A 112 -23.63 2.53 26.50
C ARG A 112 -23.98 1.50 27.58
N ARG A 113 -23.06 0.57 27.89
CA ARG A 113 -23.32 -0.55 28.80
C ARG A 113 -23.03 -0.27 30.28
N TYR A 114 -22.00 0.53 30.55
CA TYR A 114 -21.46 0.74 31.90
C TYR A 114 -21.44 2.22 32.31
N GLY A 115 -22.01 3.13 31.50
CA GLY A 115 -22.00 4.58 31.75
C GLY A 115 -20.66 5.27 31.42
N GLU A 116 -19.55 4.54 31.46
CA GLU A 116 -18.20 5.06 31.20
C GLU A 116 -17.54 4.42 29.96
N GLY A 117 -16.88 5.27 29.17
CA GLY A 117 -16.11 4.83 28.02
C GLY A 117 -14.75 4.26 28.44
N ARG A 118 -14.46 3.02 28.06
CA ARG A 118 -13.19 2.35 28.30
C ARG A 118 -12.41 2.28 26.98
N ARG A 119 -11.09 2.24 27.07
CA ARG A 119 -10.17 2.23 25.93
C ARG A 119 -9.44 0.89 25.86
N VAL A 120 -9.27 0.33 24.66
CA VAL A 120 -8.50 -0.91 24.45
C VAL A 120 -7.01 -0.57 24.33
N PHE A 121 -6.69 0.39 23.47
CA PHE A 121 -5.35 0.94 23.30
C PHE A 121 -5.21 2.23 24.13
N LYS A 122 -3.98 2.55 24.55
CA LYS A 122 -3.67 3.83 25.24
C LYS A 122 -4.17 5.04 24.44
N MET A 123 -3.95 5.01 23.13
CA MET A 123 -4.47 5.94 22.14
C MET A 123 -4.63 5.20 20.82
N ALA A 124 -5.59 5.61 19.99
CA ALA A 124 -5.68 5.18 18.60
C ALA A 124 -5.44 6.42 17.73
N PRO A 125 -4.72 6.28 16.60
CA PRO A 125 -4.31 5.04 15.94
C PRO A 125 -3.11 4.34 16.60
N LEU A 126 -2.68 3.18 16.08
CA LEU A 126 -1.69 2.31 16.72
C LEU A 126 -0.31 2.97 16.86
N HIS A 127 0.11 3.82 15.94
CA HIS A 127 1.38 4.53 16.10
C HIS A 127 1.43 5.36 17.40
N HIS A 128 0.36 6.08 17.76
CA HIS A 128 0.29 6.82 19.02
C HIS A 128 0.26 5.89 20.26
N HIS A 129 -0.28 4.68 20.11
CA HIS A 129 -0.18 3.69 21.18
C HIS A 129 1.28 3.36 21.52
N PHE A 130 2.12 3.19 20.51
CA PHE A 130 3.56 2.92 20.69
C PHE A 130 4.33 4.14 21.21
N GLU A 131 3.99 5.36 20.78
CA GLU A 131 4.58 6.58 21.35
C GLU A 131 4.28 6.71 22.85
N LEU A 132 3.03 6.44 23.28
CA LEU A 132 2.66 6.43 24.69
C LEU A 132 3.21 5.24 25.49
N MET A 133 3.87 4.28 24.82
CA MET A 133 4.69 3.24 25.46
C MET A 133 6.16 3.65 25.60
N GLY A 134 6.54 4.85 25.14
CA GLY A 134 7.88 5.41 25.28
C GLY A 134 8.76 5.23 24.04
N TRP A 135 8.21 4.84 22.90
CA TRP A 135 8.99 4.78 21.65
C TRP A 135 9.07 6.17 21.02
N SER A 136 10.20 6.49 20.40
CA SER A 136 10.31 7.74 19.63
C SER A 136 9.53 7.65 18.32
N GLN A 137 9.04 8.80 17.83
CA GLN A 137 8.36 8.89 16.53
C GLN A 137 9.15 8.22 15.39
N VAL A 138 10.45 8.50 15.30
CA VAL A 138 11.33 7.89 14.29
C VAL A 138 11.42 6.37 14.47
N GLN A 139 11.50 5.87 15.71
CA GLN A 139 11.52 4.42 15.97
C GLN A 139 10.22 3.73 15.52
N VAL A 140 9.07 4.34 15.80
CA VAL A 140 7.76 3.82 15.36
C VAL A 140 7.70 3.80 13.84
N THR A 141 8.05 4.91 13.18
CA THR A 141 8.02 5.00 11.72
C THR A 141 8.91 3.96 11.06
N GLN A 142 10.18 3.85 11.48
CA GLN A 142 11.12 2.89 10.89
C GLN A 142 10.66 1.43 11.05
N ARG A 143 10.10 1.06 12.21
CA ARG A 143 9.58 -0.29 12.45
C ARG A 143 8.34 -0.59 11.61
N PHE A 144 7.44 0.39 11.46
CA PHE A 144 6.24 0.22 10.65
C PHE A 144 6.58 0.13 9.17
N VAL A 145 7.53 0.92 8.69
CA VAL A 145 8.03 0.84 7.31
C VAL A 145 8.73 -0.49 7.05
N LEU A 146 9.50 -1.01 8.01
CA LEU A 146 10.09 -2.35 7.90
C LEU A 146 9.01 -3.43 7.73
N ILE A 147 8.00 -3.41 8.60
CA ILE A 147 6.87 -4.36 8.52
C ILE A 147 6.12 -4.20 7.19
N GLY A 148 5.83 -2.96 6.78
CA GLY A 148 5.16 -2.65 5.52
C GLY A 148 5.96 -3.13 4.30
N THR A 149 7.28 -2.98 4.32
CA THR A 149 8.17 -3.44 3.24
C THR A 149 8.16 -4.96 3.14
N VAL A 150 8.27 -5.66 4.27
CA VAL A 150 8.17 -7.14 4.29
C VAL A 150 6.80 -7.60 3.79
N ALA A 151 5.72 -6.95 4.22
CA ALA A 151 4.37 -7.28 3.78
C ALA A 151 4.17 -7.01 2.28
N ALA A 152 4.76 -5.94 1.74
CA ALA A 152 4.77 -5.65 0.31
C ALA A 152 5.50 -6.76 -0.48
N MET A 153 6.67 -7.22 -0.01
CA MET A 153 7.40 -8.35 -0.62
C MET A 153 6.58 -9.64 -0.60
N VAL A 154 5.92 -9.94 0.52
CA VAL A 154 5.00 -11.08 0.62
C VAL A 154 3.84 -10.93 -0.35
N GLY A 155 3.26 -9.74 -0.47
CA GLY A 155 2.22 -9.43 -1.45
C GLY A 155 2.66 -9.74 -2.87
N ILE A 156 3.86 -9.30 -3.27
CA ILE A 156 4.44 -9.58 -4.60
C ILE A 156 4.63 -11.09 -4.79
N SER A 157 5.18 -11.79 -3.79
CA SER A 157 5.38 -13.24 -3.84
C SER A 157 4.06 -13.99 -4.02
N LEU A 158 3.01 -13.59 -3.31
CA LEU A 158 1.65 -14.15 -3.48
C LEU A 158 1.10 -13.83 -4.87
N ALA A 159 1.26 -12.60 -5.35
CA ALA A 159 0.83 -12.20 -6.69
C ALA A 159 1.43 -13.12 -7.76
N ILE A 160 2.73 -13.39 -7.71
CA ILE A 160 3.43 -14.27 -8.65
C ILE A 160 2.92 -15.71 -8.53
N THR A 161 2.72 -16.19 -7.30
CA THR A 161 2.28 -17.58 -7.05
C THR A 161 0.86 -17.84 -7.57
N PHE A 162 -0.02 -16.83 -7.48
CA PHE A 162 -1.42 -16.94 -7.89
C PHE A 162 -1.72 -16.35 -9.27
N ALA A 163 -0.76 -15.64 -9.88
CA ALA A 163 -0.84 -15.20 -11.27
C ALA A 163 -0.77 -16.42 -12.18
N ARG A 164 -1.94 -16.95 -12.53
CA ARG A 164 -2.08 -18.01 -13.53
C ARG A 164 -1.75 -17.41 -14.90
N PRO A 165 -0.87 -18.02 -15.71
CA PRO A 165 -0.65 -17.57 -17.08
C PRO A 165 -2.00 -17.53 -17.82
N SER A 166 -2.32 -16.40 -18.44
CA SER A 166 -3.53 -16.29 -19.25
C SER A 166 -3.40 -17.19 -20.49
N PRO A 167 -4.50 -17.82 -20.96
CA PRO A 167 -4.47 -18.70 -22.14
C PRO A 167 -3.93 -18.01 -23.40
N ASP A 168 -4.05 -16.69 -23.48
CA ASP A 168 -3.57 -15.89 -24.62
C ASP A 168 -2.03 -15.80 -24.66
N THR A 169 -1.36 -15.79 -23.51
CA THR A 169 0.12 -15.88 -23.44
C THR A 169 0.58 -17.26 -23.90
N GLN A 170 -0.12 -18.33 -23.51
CA GLN A 170 0.16 -19.68 -24.01
C GLN A 170 -0.07 -19.83 -25.52
N ARG A 171 -1.03 -19.09 -26.10
CA ARG A 171 -1.29 -19.09 -27.55
C ARG A 171 -0.25 -18.31 -28.33
N ALA A 172 0.27 -17.21 -27.78
CA ALA A 172 1.36 -16.44 -28.37
C ALA A 172 2.67 -17.24 -28.36
N ASP A 173 2.95 -17.97 -27.27
CA ASP A 173 4.13 -18.84 -27.17
C ASP A 173 4.00 -20.15 -27.98
N ALA A 174 2.77 -20.60 -28.26
CA ALA A 174 2.48 -21.80 -29.06
C ALA A 174 2.34 -21.54 -30.57
N GLN A 175 2.28 -20.29 -31.02
CA GLN A 175 2.41 -19.97 -32.44
C GLN A 175 3.90 -19.89 -32.78
N PRO A 176 4.49 -20.90 -33.47
CA PRO A 176 5.83 -20.72 -33.99
C PRO A 176 5.79 -19.48 -34.88
N ALA A 177 6.77 -18.59 -34.69
CA ALA A 177 6.96 -17.42 -35.54
C ALA A 177 6.74 -17.85 -36.98
N VAL A 178 5.70 -17.34 -37.62
CA VAL A 178 5.49 -17.54 -39.05
C VAL A 178 6.75 -16.97 -39.68
N VAL A 179 7.65 -17.85 -40.09
CA VAL A 179 8.82 -17.54 -40.89
C VAL A 179 8.22 -16.98 -42.17
N VAL A 180 8.15 -15.66 -42.26
CA VAL A 180 7.85 -14.98 -43.51
C VAL A 180 9.06 -15.27 -44.39
N ASP A 181 8.92 -16.33 -45.18
CA ASP A 181 9.88 -16.71 -46.20
C ASP A 181 9.93 -15.56 -47.22
N MET A 182 10.93 -14.69 -47.08
CA MET A 182 11.23 -13.64 -48.06
C MET A 182 12.00 -14.24 -49.24
N SER A 183 11.46 -15.30 -49.83
CA SER A 183 11.92 -15.85 -51.10
C SER A 183 10.72 -16.10 -52.00
N GLU A 184 10.30 -15.06 -52.73
CA GLU A 184 10.00 -15.18 -54.17
C GLU A 184 9.68 -13.80 -54.78
N LYS A 185 10.57 -13.42 -55.73
CA LYS A 185 10.46 -12.44 -56.83
C LYS A 185 10.49 -10.95 -56.52
#